data_AF-A0AA39PDW6-F1
#
_entry.id   AF-A0AA39PDW6-F1
#
_cell.length_a   1.000
_cell.length_b   1.000
_cell.length_c   1.000
_cell.angle_alpha   90.00
_cell.angle_beta   90.00
_cell.angle_gamma   90.00
#
_symmetry.space_group_name_H-M   'P 1'
#
loop_
_entity.id
_entity.type
_entity.pdbx_description
1 polymer ?
#
loop_
_entity_poly.entity_id
_entity_poly.type
_entity_poly.pdbx_seq_one_letter_code
_entity_poly.pdbx_strand_id
1 'polypeptide(L)'
;MPPLAIADLLNLAQATALTTPTGSDTPELLLAGSRLFKIENDVRINQRTRISILYHHKGDEVIEYPETTLNSDTSVGYLLHMARTDKPFNPVCNIAYSVGKPSGQSKGHKYSVMLGRDGKPVPCLVDYSTCNDDIKITSHTEGSRVALQLQLDQRNAGRAYFTAEEEILNKTIAWFRFITDNGCGYTLQEAMEYNEQERAIRDHIQLTPTKAKWGQKTKKTCQGRIIIREQSYICCEHYGSFSRKHFVLYPARGGGYNFEYLCALIVNDEPVISKIELQAHQQGYGPLMSCTTIHNISSVKVNCGHKADMLMTEMVRLPCSSRFTVVRPEDGYWEECPKILLICHSPHTHPIPLPTTTPVQIKAEIKALICSLEHELADMTPWHFCRHPAVINQVKELCPAVEEPTVVHLHPSLANLDHIASYIHNEVKVALPHGTGWDGTKLDWL
;
A
#
# COMPACT_ATOMS: atom_id res chain seq x y z
N MET A 1 31.67 41.66 0.89
CA MET A 1 31.92 40.70 -0.23
C MET A 1 30.60 40.56 -0.98
N PRO A 2 30.61 40.43 -2.33
CA PRO A 2 29.39 40.41 -3.12
C PRO A 2 28.64 39.06 -3.00
N PRO A 3 27.32 39.03 -3.24
CA PRO A 3 26.57 37.79 -3.33
C PRO A 3 26.89 37.04 -4.63
N LEU A 4 27.16 35.74 -4.54
CA LEU A 4 27.28 34.85 -5.71
C LEU A 4 25.89 34.49 -6.24
N ALA A 5 25.77 34.40 -7.57
CA ALA A 5 24.51 34.27 -8.28
C ALA A 5 24.07 32.81 -8.48
N ILE A 6 22.77 32.63 -8.74
CA ILE A 6 22.07 31.33 -8.86
C ILE A 6 22.43 30.57 -10.18
N ALA A 7 23.51 30.95 -10.87
CA ALA A 7 23.87 30.43 -12.20
C ALA A 7 24.68 29.11 -12.18
N ASP A 8 25.38 28.79 -11.08
CA ASP A 8 26.35 27.68 -11.07
C ASP A 8 25.75 26.29 -10.76
N LEU A 9 24.45 26.20 -10.44
CA LEU A 9 23.78 24.93 -10.12
C LEU A 9 23.36 24.08 -11.34
N LEU A 10 23.59 24.55 -12.57
CA LEU A 10 23.14 23.86 -13.79
C LEU A 10 24.23 23.08 -14.54
N ASN A 11 25.50 23.12 -14.10
CA ASN A 11 26.63 22.50 -14.82
C ASN A 11 27.21 21.23 -14.17
N LEU A 12 26.63 20.69 -13.09
CA LEU A 12 27.07 19.42 -12.50
C LEU A 12 26.42 18.16 -13.10
N ALA A 13 25.56 18.31 -14.12
CA ALA A 13 24.86 17.20 -14.77
C ALA A 13 25.62 16.54 -15.94
N GLN A 14 26.86 16.98 -16.25
CA GLN A 14 27.62 16.52 -17.43
C GLN A 14 29.11 16.24 -17.15
N ALA A 15 29.47 15.64 -16.00
CA ALA A 15 30.81 15.05 -15.82
C ALA A 15 30.90 14.05 -14.65
N THR A 16 30.49 12.79 -14.85
CA THR A 16 31.24 11.61 -14.35
C THR A 16 30.66 10.32 -14.93
N ALA A 17 31.32 9.79 -15.95
CA ALA A 17 31.24 8.38 -16.30
C ALA A 17 32.49 7.67 -15.72
N LEU A 18 32.33 6.39 -15.36
CA LEU A 18 33.35 5.48 -14.79
C LEU A 18 33.93 5.86 -13.40
N THR A 19 33.44 5.15 -12.38
CA THR A 19 34.29 4.27 -11.55
C THR A 19 33.42 3.19 -10.89
N THR A 20 34.00 2.03 -10.60
CA THR A 20 33.28 0.82 -10.16
C THR A 20 32.77 0.90 -8.71
N PRO A 21 31.65 0.21 -8.38
CA PRO A 21 31.05 0.26 -7.05
C PRO A 21 31.76 -0.64 -6.04
N THR A 22 31.70 -0.26 -4.77
CA THR A 22 32.00 -1.13 -3.63
C THR A 22 30.87 -1.05 -2.60
N GLY A 23 30.29 -2.20 -2.24
CA GLY A 23 29.55 -2.37 -0.98
C GLY A 23 28.10 -1.88 -0.92
N SER A 24 27.21 -2.41 -1.75
CA SER A 24 25.76 -2.42 -1.44
C SER A 24 25.04 -3.59 -2.13
N ASP A 25 25.35 -4.82 -1.73
CA ASP A 25 24.66 -6.02 -2.21
C ASP A 25 23.27 -6.14 -1.58
N THR A 26 22.29 -5.44 -2.18
CA THR A 26 20.86 -5.64 -1.92
C THR A 26 20.41 -7.05 -2.37
N PRO A 27 19.34 -7.61 -1.79
CA PRO A 27 18.89 -8.99 -2.06
C PRO A 27 18.25 -9.21 -3.46
N GLU A 28 18.62 -8.41 -4.45
CA GLU A 28 18.26 -8.61 -5.87
C GLU A 28 19.07 -9.77 -6.49
N LEU A 29 20.23 -10.10 -5.92
CA LEU A 29 21.11 -11.21 -6.35
C LEU A 29 20.53 -12.62 -6.16
N LEU A 30 19.50 -12.81 -5.32
CA LEU A 30 18.75 -14.09 -5.27
C LEU A 30 17.82 -14.28 -6.49
N LEU A 31 17.62 -13.23 -7.30
CA LEU A 31 16.72 -13.25 -8.46
C LEU A 31 17.40 -12.90 -9.80
N ALA A 32 18.61 -12.32 -9.81
CA ALA A 32 19.27 -11.78 -11.00
C ALA A 32 20.00 -12.81 -11.92
N GLY A 33 19.82 -14.12 -11.71
CA GLY A 33 20.46 -15.17 -12.52
C GLY A 33 19.79 -15.42 -13.88
N SER A 34 20.10 -14.58 -14.89
CA SER A 34 19.85 -14.81 -16.34
C SER A 34 18.49 -15.43 -16.73
N ARG A 35 17.39 -14.83 -16.27
CA ARG A 35 16.01 -15.30 -16.49
C ARG A 35 15.41 -14.90 -17.85
N LEU A 36 15.94 -13.83 -18.42
CA LEU A 36 15.58 -13.29 -19.73
C LEU A 36 16.19 -14.18 -20.83
N PHE A 37 15.34 -14.72 -21.70
CA PHE A 37 15.73 -15.64 -22.78
C PHE A 37 16.31 -14.92 -23.99
N LYS A 38 15.62 -13.87 -24.41
CA LYS A 38 15.79 -13.23 -25.72
C LYS A 38 15.24 -11.82 -25.63
N ILE A 39 15.94 -10.90 -26.27
CA ILE A 39 15.46 -9.54 -26.54
C ILE A 39 15.25 -9.46 -28.05
N GLU A 40 14.06 -9.04 -28.49
CA GLU A 40 13.78 -8.72 -29.88
C GLU A 40 13.47 -7.22 -29.99
N ASN A 41 14.00 -6.56 -31.02
CA ASN A 41 13.77 -5.12 -31.24
C ASN A 41 12.81 -4.91 -32.42
N ASP A 42 12.00 -3.85 -32.33
CA ASP A 42 11.18 -3.31 -33.42
C ASP A 42 10.16 -4.33 -34.01
N VAL A 43 9.64 -5.19 -33.13
CA VAL A 43 8.78 -6.35 -33.41
C VAL A 43 7.37 -5.93 -33.82
N ARG A 44 6.92 -6.37 -35.00
CA ARG A 44 5.55 -6.14 -35.47
C ARG A 44 4.61 -7.26 -35.00
N ILE A 45 3.82 -6.98 -33.98
CA ILE A 45 2.90 -7.97 -33.38
C ILE A 45 1.58 -8.12 -34.16
N ASN A 46 1.12 -7.06 -34.85
CA ASN A 46 -0.05 -7.07 -35.72
C ASN A 46 0.06 -5.96 -36.79
N GLN A 47 -1.00 -5.70 -37.57
CA GLN A 47 -0.95 -4.68 -38.63
C GLN A 47 -0.72 -3.23 -38.13
N ARG A 48 -1.19 -2.89 -36.92
CA ARG A 48 -1.19 -1.54 -36.35
C ARG A 48 -0.16 -1.34 -35.23
N THR A 49 0.12 -2.37 -34.44
CA THR A 49 0.97 -2.28 -33.23
C THR A 49 2.37 -2.81 -33.52
N ARG A 50 3.37 -2.01 -33.12
CA ARG A 50 4.79 -2.37 -33.13
C ARG A 50 5.35 -2.17 -31.72
N ILE A 51 6.11 -3.17 -31.26
CA ILE A 51 6.80 -3.15 -29.97
C ILE A 51 8.25 -2.77 -30.24
N SER A 52 8.75 -1.75 -29.54
CA SER A 52 10.10 -1.24 -29.71
C SER A 52 11.14 -2.21 -29.15
N ILE A 53 10.87 -2.78 -27.97
CA ILE A 53 11.68 -3.81 -27.30
C ILE A 53 10.74 -4.88 -26.75
N LEU A 54 10.94 -6.14 -27.12
CA LEU A 54 10.20 -7.31 -26.65
C LEU A 54 11.13 -8.23 -25.86
N TYR A 55 10.88 -8.32 -24.56
CA TYR A 55 11.57 -9.21 -23.64
C TYR A 55 10.85 -10.56 -23.57
N HIS A 56 11.59 -11.66 -23.75
CA HIS A 56 11.08 -13.03 -23.61
C HIS A 56 11.60 -13.61 -22.31
N HIS A 57 10.71 -14.03 -21.40
CA HIS A 57 11.09 -14.60 -20.10
C HIS A 57 10.98 -16.13 -20.12
N LYS A 58 11.90 -16.86 -19.47
CA LYS A 58 11.96 -18.33 -19.57
C LYS A 58 10.95 -19.11 -18.71
N GLY A 59 10.35 -18.50 -17.70
CA GLY A 59 9.57 -19.23 -16.68
C GLY A 59 8.52 -18.38 -15.98
N ASP A 60 8.24 -18.73 -14.72
CA ASP A 60 7.28 -18.13 -13.79
C ASP A 60 7.73 -16.77 -13.22
N GLU A 61 8.52 -16.04 -13.99
CA GLU A 61 9.18 -14.81 -13.55
C GLU A 61 8.17 -13.73 -13.19
N VAL A 62 8.37 -13.12 -12.02
CA VAL A 62 7.55 -12.02 -11.52
C VAL A 62 8.15 -10.69 -11.96
N ILE A 63 7.30 -9.91 -12.64
CA ILE A 63 7.59 -8.51 -12.98
C ILE A 63 6.64 -7.64 -12.15
N GLU A 64 7.20 -6.98 -11.12
CA GLU A 64 6.48 -6.00 -10.30
C GLU A 64 6.39 -4.64 -11.00
N TYR A 65 7.50 -4.19 -11.58
CA TYR A 65 7.64 -2.86 -12.19
C TYR A 65 8.09 -2.99 -13.65
N PRO A 66 7.20 -3.34 -14.59
CA PRO A 66 7.55 -3.38 -15.99
C PRO A 66 7.99 -1.99 -16.49
N GLU A 67 9.10 -1.94 -17.22
CA GLU A 67 9.54 -0.74 -17.94
C GLU A 67 8.47 -0.28 -18.94
N THR A 68 8.40 1.04 -19.13
CA THR A 68 7.56 1.71 -20.11
C THR A 68 8.41 2.62 -20.99
N THR A 69 7.79 3.38 -21.88
CA THR A 69 8.46 4.19 -22.89
C THR A 69 8.35 5.68 -22.60
N LEU A 70 9.36 6.47 -22.99
CA LEU A 70 9.31 7.94 -22.89
C LEU A 70 8.22 8.56 -23.79
N ASN A 71 7.91 7.92 -24.91
CA ASN A 71 6.98 8.41 -25.94
C ASN A 71 5.75 7.51 -26.06
N SER A 72 4.58 8.13 -26.28
CA SER A 72 3.29 7.44 -26.48
C SER A 72 3.27 6.44 -27.64
N ASP A 73 4.12 6.66 -28.63
CA ASP A 73 4.08 5.96 -29.92
C ASP A 73 4.99 4.72 -29.94
N THR A 74 5.82 4.57 -28.90
CA THR A 74 6.70 3.43 -28.66
C THR A 74 6.14 2.57 -27.54
N SER A 75 6.44 1.27 -27.54
CA SER A 75 6.01 0.35 -26.48
C SER A 75 7.07 -0.68 -26.11
N VAL A 76 7.08 -1.10 -24.84
CA VAL A 76 7.87 -2.23 -24.35
C VAL A 76 6.92 -3.43 -24.21
N GLY A 77 7.38 -4.61 -24.61
CA GLY A 77 6.64 -5.87 -24.51
C GLY A 77 7.33 -6.88 -23.61
N TYR A 78 6.53 -7.64 -22.87
CA TYR A 78 6.99 -8.75 -22.05
C TYR A 78 6.20 -10.00 -22.42
N LEU A 79 6.87 -10.98 -23.01
CA LEU A 79 6.31 -12.30 -23.30
C LEU A 79 6.62 -13.24 -22.13
N LEU A 80 5.62 -13.43 -21.29
CA LEU A 80 5.67 -14.18 -20.03
C LEU A 80 5.09 -15.58 -20.24
N HIS A 81 5.66 -16.59 -19.58
CA HIS A 81 5.10 -17.93 -19.57
C HIS A 81 4.19 -18.11 -18.37
N MET A 82 3.05 -18.76 -18.56
CA MET A 82 2.17 -19.15 -17.45
C MET A 82 2.67 -20.45 -16.84
N ALA A 83 2.64 -20.53 -15.51
CA ALA A 83 2.85 -21.78 -14.79
C ALA A 83 1.77 -22.79 -15.19
N ARG A 84 2.17 -24.05 -15.42
CA ARG A 84 1.24 -25.17 -15.63
C ARG A 84 0.69 -25.62 -14.27
N THR A 85 -0.36 -24.96 -13.83
CA THR A 85 -1.10 -25.24 -12.59
C THR A 85 -2.59 -25.43 -12.90
N ASP A 86 -3.31 -26.17 -12.04
CA ASP A 86 -4.75 -26.49 -12.20
C ASP A 86 -5.67 -25.28 -12.39
N LYS A 87 -5.18 -24.08 -12.04
CA LYS A 87 -5.76 -22.80 -12.42
C LYS A 87 -4.68 -21.98 -13.13
N PRO A 88 -4.95 -21.39 -14.31
CA PRO A 88 -3.98 -20.54 -14.99
C PRO A 88 -3.72 -19.29 -14.15
N PHE A 89 -2.49 -19.17 -13.65
CA PHE A 89 -2.05 -17.96 -12.95
C PHE A 89 -1.69 -16.87 -13.95
N ASN A 90 -2.23 -15.67 -13.76
CA ASN A 90 -1.90 -14.51 -14.58
C ASN A 90 -0.73 -13.73 -13.95
N PRO A 91 0.51 -13.78 -14.49
CA PRO A 91 1.65 -13.06 -13.95
C PRO A 91 1.47 -11.54 -13.84
N VAL A 92 0.55 -10.94 -14.61
CA VAL A 92 0.18 -9.52 -14.51
C VAL A 92 -0.38 -9.15 -13.14
N CYS A 93 -0.92 -10.11 -12.38
CA CYS A 93 -1.40 -9.88 -11.01
C CYS A 93 -0.29 -9.49 -10.02
N ASN A 94 0.99 -9.63 -10.38
CA ASN A 94 2.12 -9.17 -9.56
C ASN A 94 2.55 -7.73 -9.85
N ILE A 95 2.00 -7.07 -10.88
CA ILE A 95 2.37 -5.68 -11.20
C ILE A 95 2.00 -4.77 -10.03
N ALA A 96 2.97 -4.00 -9.55
CA ALA A 96 2.87 -3.10 -8.41
C ALA A 96 2.21 -1.76 -8.77
N TYR A 97 2.14 -1.41 -10.06
CA TYR A 97 1.45 -0.21 -10.54
C TYR A 97 -0.07 -0.24 -10.31
N SER A 98 -0.67 0.93 -10.21
CA SER A 98 -2.11 1.18 -10.01
C SER A 98 -2.95 0.81 -11.26
N VAL A 99 -2.94 -0.45 -11.69
CA VAL A 99 -3.67 -0.92 -12.89
C VAL A 99 -5.19 -0.84 -12.67
N GLY A 100 -5.89 0.02 -13.42
CA GLY A 100 -7.29 0.32 -13.16
C GLY A 100 -8.12 0.78 -14.36
N LYS A 101 -9.28 1.39 -14.05
CA LYS A 101 -10.21 1.97 -15.04
C LYS A 101 -9.68 3.31 -15.57
N PRO A 102 -9.86 3.66 -16.86
CA PRO A 102 -10.63 2.94 -17.88
C PRO A 102 -10.02 1.60 -18.30
N SER A 103 -10.83 0.56 -18.23
CA SER A 103 -10.48 -0.81 -18.58
C SER A 103 -11.49 -1.35 -19.58
N GLY A 104 -11.02 -2.13 -20.57
CA GLY A 104 -11.86 -2.71 -21.61
C GLY A 104 -11.32 -4.07 -22.05
N GLN A 105 -12.19 -4.89 -22.63
CA GLN A 105 -11.84 -6.22 -23.11
C GLN A 105 -12.31 -6.40 -24.56
N SER A 106 -11.48 -7.00 -25.42
CA SER A 106 -11.85 -7.40 -26.78
C SER A 106 -11.36 -8.82 -27.09
N LYS A 107 -12.02 -9.49 -28.03
CA LYS A 107 -11.80 -10.92 -28.38
C LYS A 107 -11.55 -11.09 -29.88
N GLY A 108 -11.08 -12.27 -30.29
CA GLY A 108 -10.85 -12.66 -31.68
C GLY A 108 -9.56 -12.10 -32.30
N HIS A 109 -8.69 -11.49 -31.49
CA HIS A 109 -7.44 -10.90 -32.00
C HIS A 109 -6.39 -11.99 -32.24
N LYS A 110 -5.49 -11.78 -33.20
CA LYS A 110 -4.36 -12.66 -33.46
C LYS A 110 -3.08 -11.84 -33.49
N TYR A 111 -2.04 -12.37 -32.85
CA TYR A 111 -0.74 -11.72 -32.69
C TYR A 111 0.38 -12.65 -33.16
N SER A 112 1.35 -12.12 -33.91
CA SER A 112 2.45 -12.92 -34.49
C SER A 112 3.36 -13.59 -33.46
N VAL A 113 3.37 -13.12 -32.21
CA VAL A 113 4.16 -13.68 -31.10
C VAL A 113 3.37 -14.66 -30.23
N MET A 114 2.03 -14.71 -30.38
CA MET A 114 1.14 -15.60 -29.63
C MET A 114 0.85 -16.85 -30.47
N LEU A 115 1.86 -17.71 -30.57
CA LEU A 115 1.84 -18.90 -31.42
C LEU A 115 1.51 -20.17 -30.64
N GLY A 116 0.65 -21.01 -31.21
CA GLY A 116 0.34 -22.35 -30.71
C GLY A 116 1.45 -23.37 -31.02
N ARG A 117 1.24 -24.63 -30.62
CA ARG A 117 2.19 -25.74 -30.84
C ARG A 117 2.47 -26.03 -32.33
N ASP A 118 1.55 -25.66 -33.21
CA ASP A 118 1.68 -25.79 -34.67
C ASP A 118 2.39 -24.59 -35.33
N GLY A 119 2.83 -23.61 -34.54
CA GLY A 119 3.47 -22.38 -35.01
C GLY A 119 2.50 -21.34 -35.58
N LYS A 120 1.18 -21.53 -35.50
CA LYS A 120 0.20 -20.55 -36.00
C LYS A 120 -0.30 -19.61 -34.89
N PRO A 121 -0.71 -18.37 -35.22
CA PRO A 121 -1.30 -17.44 -34.26
C PRO A 121 -2.64 -17.95 -33.69
N VAL A 122 -2.72 -18.08 -32.37
CA VAL A 122 -3.97 -18.46 -31.67
C VAL A 122 -4.91 -17.26 -31.49
N PRO A 123 -6.24 -17.49 -31.39
CA PRO A 123 -7.17 -16.45 -30.92
C PRO A 123 -6.81 -15.97 -29.53
N CYS A 124 -6.76 -14.65 -29.37
CA CYS A 124 -6.38 -13.96 -28.15
C CYS A 124 -7.47 -12.97 -27.72
N LEU A 125 -7.67 -12.94 -26.40
CA LEU A 125 -8.41 -11.94 -25.68
C LEU A 125 -7.44 -10.85 -25.20
N VAL A 126 -7.87 -9.60 -25.30
CA VAL A 126 -7.07 -8.42 -25.03
C VAL A 126 -7.74 -7.58 -23.95
N ASP A 127 -7.09 -7.45 -22.81
CA ASP A 127 -7.52 -6.62 -21.68
C ASP A 127 -6.68 -5.32 -21.69
N TYR A 128 -7.34 -4.17 -21.78
CA TYR A 128 -6.70 -2.84 -21.71
C TYR A 128 -6.93 -2.21 -20.34
N SER A 129 -5.96 -1.44 -19.87
CA SER A 129 -6.01 -0.72 -18.60
C SER A 129 -5.06 0.48 -18.59
N THR A 130 -5.33 1.44 -17.70
CA THR A 130 -4.44 2.58 -17.43
C THR A 130 -3.79 2.40 -16.07
N CYS A 131 -2.57 2.91 -15.92
CA CYS A 131 -2.09 3.27 -14.59
C CYS A 131 -2.88 4.49 -14.12
N ASN A 132 -3.26 4.53 -12.85
CA ASN A 132 -4.10 5.59 -12.33
C ASN A 132 -3.35 6.45 -11.31
N ASP A 133 -2.46 7.36 -11.78
CA ASP A 133 -1.83 8.36 -10.91
C ASP A 133 -1.56 9.82 -11.50
N ASP A 134 -2.02 10.91 -10.84
CA ASP A 134 -1.91 12.35 -11.26
C ASP A 134 -0.82 13.14 -10.52
N ILE A 135 -0.76 14.43 -10.86
CA ILE A 135 0.18 15.47 -10.47
C ILE A 135 1.55 15.01 -10.95
N LYS A 136 2.00 15.63 -12.04
CA LYS A 136 3.36 15.46 -12.57
C LYS A 136 4.38 16.01 -11.57
N ILE A 137 4.66 15.24 -10.53
CA ILE A 137 5.70 15.51 -9.54
C ILE A 137 7.03 15.02 -10.11
N THR A 138 7.05 13.77 -10.58
CA THR A 138 8.20 13.11 -11.23
C THR A 138 7.69 12.14 -12.27
N SER A 139 8.32 12.11 -13.45
CA SER A 139 8.07 11.08 -14.46
C SER A 139 9.13 10.00 -14.43
N HIS A 140 8.73 8.73 -14.56
CA HIS A 140 9.65 7.60 -14.68
C HIS A 140 9.20 6.64 -15.80
N THR A 141 10.16 5.93 -16.37
CA THR A 141 9.92 4.83 -17.35
C THR A 141 10.33 3.47 -16.79
N GLU A 142 11.03 3.44 -15.66
CA GLU A 142 11.49 2.24 -15.00
C GLU A 142 11.21 2.35 -13.50
N GLY A 143 10.98 1.21 -12.86
CA GLY A 143 10.84 1.10 -11.43
C GLY A 143 11.54 -0.17 -10.96
N SER A 144 12.06 -0.15 -9.75
CA SER A 144 12.63 -1.33 -9.09
C SER A 144 12.49 -1.18 -7.59
N ARG A 145 12.68 -2.26 -6.84
CA ARG A 145 12.70 -2.18 -5.37
C ARG A 145 13.83 -1.30 -4.86
N VAL A 146 14.98 -1.28 -5.55
CA VAL A 146 16.11 -0.39 -5.24
C VAL A 146 15.77 1.08 -5.52
N ALA A 147 15.15 1.39 -6.67
CA ALA A 147 14.71 2.74 -6.99
C ALA A 147 13.61 3.23 -6.03
N LEU A 148 12.69 2.35 -5.63
CA LEU A 148 11.68 2.62 -4.61
C LEU A 148 12.31 2.88 -3.23
N GLN A 149 13.29 2.08 -2.82
CA GLN A 149 14.02 2.27 -1.57
C GLN A 149 14.76 3.62 -1.59
N LEU A 150 15.50 3.93 -2.66
CA LEU A 150 16.17 5.21 -2.85
C LEU A 150 15.18 6.40 -2.82
N GLN A 151 14.00 6.26 -3.43
CA GLN A 151 12.94 7.27 -3.38
C GLN A 151 12.40 7.48 -1.95
N LEU A 152 12.24 6.41 -1.17
CA LEU A 152 11.86 6.48 0.25
C LEU A 152 12.97 7.12 1.08
N ASP A 153 14.23 6.74 0.84
CA ASP A 153 15.39 7.26 1.56
C ASP A 153 15.63 8.74 1.25
N GLN A 154 15.48 9.19 0.00
CA GLN A 154 15.52 10.62 -0.36
C GLN A 154 14.40 11.41 0.33
N ARG A 155 13.19 10.84 0.40
CA ARG A 155 12.05 11.41 1.10
C ARG A 155 12.25 11.47 2.62
N ASN A 156 13.01 10.52 3.18
CA ASN A 156 13.33 10.41 4.60
C ASN A 156 14.62 11.17 4.98
N ALA A 157 15.52 11.46 4.04
CA ALA A 157 16.79 12.13 4.29
C ALA A 157 16.61 13.58 4.77
N GLY A 158 15.50 14.23 4.38
CA GLY A 158 15.06 15.51 4.94
C GLY A 158 14.26 15.40 6.25
N ARG A 159 14.07 14.18 6.78
CA ARG A 159 13.26 13.84 7.97
C ARG A 159 14.01 12.81 8.83
N ALA A 160 15.15 13.21 9.38
CA ALA A 160 15.96 12.38 10.26
C ALA A 160 15.23 12.09 11.59
N TYR A 161 14.42 11.03 11.57
CA TYR A 161 13.49 10.59 12.63
C TYR A 161 12.35 11.56 12.92
N PHE A 162 11.21 11.01 13.37
CA PHE A 162 10.16 11.80 13.99
C PHE A 162 10.71 12.43 15.27
N THR A 163 10.59 13.75 15.43
CA THR A 163 10.89 14.36 16.73
C THR A 163 9.88 13.86 17.77
N ALA A 164 10.25 13.85 19.06
CA ALA A 164 9.29 13.48 20.10
C ALA A 164 8.05 14.40 20.09
N GLU A 165 8.23 15.68 19.74
CA GLU A 165 7.13 16.64 19.56
C GLU A 165 6.24 16.29 18.36
N GLU A 166 6.81 15.90 17.21
CA GLU A 166 6.06 15.44 16.04
C GLU A 166 5.30 14.14 16.34
N GLU A 167 5.93 13.16 17.01
CA GLU A 167 5.29 11.90 17.37
C GLU A 167 4.11 12.12 18.33
N ILE A 168 4.31 12.94 19.36
CA ILE A 168 3.25 13.33 20.30
C ILE A 168 2.14 14.07 19.55
N LEU A 169 2.43 15.03 18.68
CA LEU A 169 1.42 15.77 17.93
C LEU A 169 0.63 14.85 16.97
N ASN A 170 1.31 13.97 16.24
CA ASN A 170 0.67 13.00 15.33
C ASN A 170 -0.23 12.01 16.10
N LYS A 171 0.24 11.47 17.25
CA LYS A 171 -0.59 10.68 18.17
C LYS A 171 -1.81 11.46 18.64
N THR A 172 -1.64 12.74 18.95
CA THR A 172 -2.70 13.64 19.42
C THR A 172 -3.78 13.85 18.37
N ILE A 173 -3.40 14.15 17.13
CA ILE A 173 -4.32 14.33 15.99
C ILE A 173 -5.05 13.02 15.67
N ALA A 174 -4.32 11.89 15.62
CA ALA A 174 -4.91 10.58 15.36
C ALA A 174 -5.93 10.18 16.44
N TRP A 175 -5.63 10.49 17.71
CA TRP A 175 -6.50 10.22 18.84
C TRP A 175 -7.76 11.10 18.85
N PHE A 176 -7.62 12.40 18.59
CA PHE A 176 -8.76 13.32 18.50
C PHE A 176 -9.74 12.84 17.43
N ARG A 177 -9.23 12.51 16.24
CA ARG A 177 -10.02 11.93 15.14
C ARG A 177 -10.70 10.61 15.48
N PHE A 178 -9.98 9.70 16.15
CA PHE A 178 -10.57 8.44 16.58
C PHE A 178 -11.82 8.67 17.45
N ILE A 179 -11.77 9.68 18.33
CA ILE A 179 -12.86 10.04 19.22
C ILE A 179 -13.98 10.84 18.51
N THR A 180 -13.68 11.74 17.58
CA THR A 180 -14.73 12.41 16.78
C THR A 180 -15.50 11.42 15.91
N ASP A 181 -14.81 10.44 15.32
CA ASP A 181 -15.39 9.49 14.36
C ASP A 181 -16.17 8.34 15.03
N ASN A 182 -15.80 7.95 16.26
CA ASN A 182 -16.36 6.78 16.96
C ASN A 182 -17.10 7.14 18.26
N GLY A 183 -17.01 8.40 18.73
CA GLY A 183 -17.48 8.80 20.06
C GLY A 183 -16.65 8.15 21.16
N CYS A 184 -17.27 7.88 22.31
CA CYS A 184 -16.58 7.25 23.45
C CYS A 184 -16.32 5.74 23.29
N GLY A 185 -16.69 5.12 22.16
CA GLY A 185 -16.55 3.69 21.89
C GLY A 185 -17.51 2.76 22.67
N TYR A 186 -18.15 3.24 23.74
CA TYR A 186 -19.14 2.47 24.50
C TYR A 186 -20.42 2.20 23.69
N THR A 187 -21.24 1.22 24.08
CA THR A 187 -22.54 0.95 23.45
C THR A 187 -23.51 2.11 23.64
N LEU A 188 -24.38 2.36 22.65
CA LEU A 188 -25.50 3.30 22.78
C LEU A 188 -26.34 2.96 24.03
N GLN A 189 -26.49 3.94 24.94
CA GLN A 189 -27.39 3.84 26.10
C GLN A 189 -28.61 4.72 25.88
N GLU A 190 -28.38 6.02 25.70
CA GLU A 190 -29.41 7.03 25.45
C GLU A 190 -29.10 7.80 24.17
N ALA A 191 -30.14 8.26 23.48
CA ALA A 191 -30.01 9.13 22.32
C ALA A 191 -29.85 10.57 22.79
N MET A 192 -28.88 11.29 22.25
CA MET A 192 -28.65 12.69 22.62
C MET A 192 -29.38 13.64 21.67
N GLU A 193 -29.96 14.69 22.23
CA GLU A 193 -30.41 15.85 21.49
C GLU A 193 -29.23 16.73 21.07
N TYR A 194 -28.88 16.66 19.77
CA TYR A 194 -27.96 17.58 19.11
C TYR A 194 -28.68 18.83 18.65
N ASN A 195 -28.01 19.97 18.84
CA ASN A 195 -28.38 21.18 18.12
C ASN A 195 -28.14 21.02 16.60
N GLU A 196 -28.67 21.93 15.79
CA GLU A 196 -28.62 21.82 14.33
C GLU A 196 -27.18 21.81 13.77
N GLN A 197 -26.28 22.60 14.35
CA GLN A 197 -24.88 22.69 13.94
C GLN A 197 -24.11 21.41 14.27
N GLU A 198 -24.24 20.91 15.50
CA GLU A 198 -23.65 19.62 15.92
C GLU A 198 -24.16 18.46 15.07
N ARG A 199 -25.44 18.50 14.69
CA ARG A 199 -26.05 17.50 13.82
C ARG A 199 -25.48 17.58 12.40
N ALA A 200 -25.38 18.77 11.82
CA ALA A 200 -24.76 18.96 10.51
C ALA A 200 -23.28 18.51 10.49
N ILE A 201 -22.51 18.87 11.51
CA ILE A 201 -21.12 18.43 11.68
C ILE A 201 -21.05 16.91 11.81
N ARG A 202 -21.89 16.31 12.66
CA ARG A 202 -21.91 14.85 12.85
C ARG A 202 -22.37 14.12 11.58
N ASP A 203 -23.39 14.59 10.91
CA ASP A 203 -23.89 13.97 9.68
C ASP A 203 -22.81 14.05 8.60
N HIS A 204 -22.08 15.15 8.50
CA HIS A 204 -20.87 15.25 7.66
C HIS A 204 -19.77 14.24 8.08
N ILE A 205 -19.45 14.16 9.38
CA ILE A 205 -18.50 13.19 9.95
C ILE A 205 -18.99 11.73 9.84
N GLN A 206 -20.29 11.47 9.62
CA GLN A 206 -20.80 10.12 9.36
C GLN A 206 -20.85 9.80 7.86
N LEU A 207 -21.14 10.80 7.02
CA LEU A 207 -21.17 10.68 5.55
C LEU A 207 -19.77 10.51 4.94
N THR A 208 -18.77 11.24 5.43
CA THR A 208 -17.40 11.20 4.91
C THR A 208 -16.73 9.82 5.09
N PRO A 209 -16.85 9.14 6.24
CA PRO A 209 -16.38 7.76 6.41
C PRO A 209 -17.19 6.71 5.64
N THR A 210 -18.39 6.98 5.11
CA THR A 210 -19.16 5.94 4.40
C THR A 210 -18.44 5.43 3.16
N LYS A 211 -17.62 6.27 2.49
CA LYS A 211 -16.69 5.86 1.44
C LYS A 211 -15.60 4.93 1.98
N ALA A 212 -14.93 5.34 3.06
CA ALA A 212 -13.83 4.58 3.67
C ALA A 212 -14.27 3.26 4.31
N LYS A 213 -15.52 3.18 4.80
CA LYS A 213 -16.08 2.01 5.49
C LYS A 213 -16.67 0.95 4.54
N TRP A 214 -16.67 1.16 3.22
CA TRP A 214 -17.10 0.17 2.20
C TRP A 214 -18.50 -0.43 2.48
N GLY A 215 -19.43 0.38 2.99
CA GLY A 215 -20.78 -0.07 3.37
C GLY A 215 -20.86 -0.89 4.67
N GLN A 216 -19.76 -1.07 5.41
CA GLN A 216 -19.82 -1.60 6.78
C GLN A 216 -20.67 -0.66 7.64
N LYS A 217 -21.74 -1.21 8.24
CA LYS A 217 -22.59 -0.47 9.16
C LYS A 217 -21.77 -0.10 10.39
N THR A 218 -21.69 1.20 10.70
CA THR A 218 -21.14 1.67 11.97
C THR A 218 -21.88 1.02 13.13
N LYS A 219 -21.15 0.46 14.09
CA LYS A 219 -21.74 0.04 15.36
C LYS A 219 -22.38 1.28 16.00
N LYS A 220 -23.58 1.14 16.56
CA LYS A 220 -24.24 2.22 17.32
C LYS A 220 -23.47 2.45 18.62
N THR A 221 -22.48 3.34 18.58
CA THR A 221 -21.76 3.78 19.76
C THR A 221 -22.55 4.84 20.53
N CYS A 222 -22.14 5.06 21.77
CA CYS A 222 -22.68 6.08 22.65
C CYS A 222 -22.55 7.46 22.02
N GLN A 223 -23.61 8.24 22.17
CA GLN A 223 -23.74 9.56 21.59
C GLN A 223 -23.15 10.68 22.47
N GLY A 224 -22.80 10.42 23.74
CA GLY A 224 -22.41 11.47 24.68
C GLY A 224 -21.26 12.37 24.18
N ARG A 225 -21.38 13.69 24.39
CA ARG A 225 -20.33 14.67 24.04
C ARG A 225 -19.03 14.33 24.76
N ILE A 226 -17.92 14.73 24.15
CA ILE A 226 -16.60 14.65 24.77
C ILE A 226 -16.31 16.02 25.36
N ILE A 227 -16.15 16.08 26.67
CA ILE A 227 -16.07 17.32 27.44
C ILE A 227 -14.81 17.30 28.32
N ILE A 228 -14.30 18.49 28.62
CA ILE A 228 -13.25 18.69 29.61
C ILE A 228 -13.95 18.92 30.95
N ARG A 229 -13.64 18.11 31.97
CA ARG A 229 -14.14 18.33 33.34
C ARG A 229 -13.02 18.89 34.21
N GLU A 230 -13.35 19.97 34.94
CA GLU A 230 -12.51 20.56 36.01
C GLU A 230 -11.08 20.89 35.56
N GLN A 231 -10.88 21.16 34.25
CA GLN A 231 -9.57 21.30 33.59
C GLN A 231 -8.59 20.13 33.82
N SER A 232 -9.06 19.03 34.40
CA SER A 232 -8.24 17.98 34.99
C SER A 232 -8.28 16.67 34.20
N TYR A 233 -9.29 16.46 33.37
CA TYR A 233 -9.40 15.30 32.47
C TYR A 233 -10.43 15.54 31.36
N ILE A 234 -10.30 14.78 30.27
CA ILE A 234 -11.27 14.72 29.18
C ILE A 234 -12.13 13.47 29.37
N CYS A 235 -13.45 13.55 29.26
CA CYS A 235 -14.33 12.38 29.34
C CYS A 235 -15.57 12.50 28.45
N CYS A 236 -16.26 11.38 28.26
CA CYS A 236 -17.65 11.40 27.79
C CYS A 236 -18.54 12.07 28.84
N GLU A 237 -19.56 12.83 28.45
CA GLU A 237 -20.50 13.47 29.38
C GLU A 237 -21.26 12.45 30.25
N HIS A 238 -21.50 11.24 29.74
CA HIS A 238 -22.13 10.13 30.47
C HIS A 238 -21.20 9.44 31.48
N TYR A 239 -19.91 9.80 31.51
CA TYR A 239 -18.96 9.29 32.48
C TYR A 239 -19.32 9.73 33.90
N GLY A 240 -19.43 8.75 34.79
CA GLY A 240 -19.83 8.96 36.19
C GLY A 240 -21.35 9.00 36.40
N SER A 241 -22.10 9.70 35.55
CA SER A 241 -23.56 9.87 35.71
C SER A 241 -24.35 8.57 35.50
N PHE A 242 -23.94 7.76 34.51
CA PHE A 242 -24.62 6.50 34.17
C PHE A 242 -23.68 5.28 34.28
N SER A 243 -22.40 5.46 33.96
CA SER A 243 -21.43 4.37 33.99
C SER A 243 -20.00 4.90 34.07
N ARG A 244 -19.14 4.19 34.81
CA ARG A 244 -17.68 4.38 34.80
C ARG A 244 -16.98 3.65 33.64
N LYS A 245 -17.74 2.94 32.79
CA LYS A 245 -17.22 2.27 31.58
C LYS A 245 -17.15 3.18 30.34
N HIS A 246 -17.65 4.41 30.44
CA HIS A 246 -17.47 5.43 29.42
C HIS A 246 -16.02 5.91 29.37
N PHE A 247 -15.63 6.45 28.22
CA PHE A 247 -14.31 7.04 27.99
C PHE A 247 -13.95 8.13 29.01
N VAL A 248 -12.70 8.07 29.49
CA VAL A 248 -12.00 9.09 30.29
C VAL A 248 -10.50 9.06 29.98
N LEU A 249 -9.85 10.23 29.87
CA LEU A 249 -8.41 10.43 29.71
C LEU A 249 -7.90 11.42 30.76
N TYR A 250 -6.98 10.96 31.62
CA TYR A 250 -6.28 11.78 32.60
C TYR A 250 -4.91 12.22 32.06
N PRO A 251 -4.51 13.50 32.15
CA PRO A 251 -3.22 14.00 31.66
C PRO A 251 -2.04 13.22 32.28
N ALA A 252 -2.06 13.07 33.61
CA ALA A 252 -1.01 12.41 34.37
C ALA A 252 -0.85 10.90 34.10
N ARG A 253 -1.76 10.29 33.32
CA ARG A 253 -1.67 8.89 32.87
C ARG A 253 -1.55 8.75 31.35
N GLY A 254 -1.71 9.84 30.60
CA GLY A 254 -1.81 9.86 29.14
C GLY A 254 -0.55 10.36 28.45
N GLY A 255 0.64 9.90 28.89
CA GLY A 255 1.96 10.41 28.49
C GLY A 255 2.41 10.17 27.04
N GLY A 256 1.51 10.28 26.07
CA GLY A 256 1.79 10.18 24.64
C GLY A 256 1.03 11.19 23.77
N TYR A 257 0.39 12.20 24.38
CA TYR A 257 -0.45 13.20 23.72
C TYR A 257 -0.19 14.60 24.27
N ASN A 258 -0.33 15.63 23.42
CA ASN A 258 -0.31 17.03 23.82
C ASN A 258 -1.70 17.40 24.37
N PHE A 259 -1.82 17.41 25.70
CA PHE A 259 -3.10 17.67 26.38
C PHE A 259 -3.63 19.10 26.17
N GLU A 260 -2.75 20.10 26.09
CA GLU A 260 -3.14 21.50 25.78
C GLU A 260 -3.82 21.57 24.42
N TYR A 261 -3.20 20.95 23.40
CA TYR A 261 -3.75 20.88 22.05
C TYR A 261 -5.06 20.07 21.98
N LEU A 262 -5.18 18.94 22.71
CA LEU A 262 -6.46 18.21 22.80
C LEU A 262 -7.57 19.07 23.40
N CYS A 263 -7.28 19.80 24.47
CA CYS A 263 -8.25 20.69 25.09
C CYS A 263 -8.67 21.79 24.10
N ALA A 264 -7.72 22.44 23.43
CA ALA A 264 -7.97 23.46 22.42
C ALA A 264 -8.83 22.94 21.25
N LEU A 265 -8.54 21.73 20.74
CA LEU A 265 -9.35 21.07 19.72
C LEU A 265 -10.79 20.75 20.18
N ILE A 266 -10.99 20.41 21.46
CA ILE A 266 -12.32 20.07 22.01
C ILE A 266 -13.18 21.32 22.24
N VAL A 267 -12.60 22.45 22.66
CA VAL A 267 -13.33 23.71 22.86
C VAL A 267 -13.30 24.66 21.66
N ASN A 268 -12.63 24.25 20.57
CA ASN A 268 -12.39 25.05 19.37
C ASN A 268 -11.68 26.40 19.65
N ASP A 269 -10.61 26.36 20.46
CA ASP A 269 -9.74 27.50 20.77
C ASP A 269 -8.78 27.79 19.59
N GLU A 270 -9.30 28.48 18.58
CA GLU A 270 -8.57 28.80 17.34
C GLU A 270 -7.21 29.49 17.58
N PRO A 271 -7.05 30.43 18.53
CA PRO A 271 -5.73 30.98 18.88
C PRO A 271 -4.70 29.92 19.30
N VAL A 272 -5.07 29.00 20.21
CA VAL A 272 -4.15 27.95 20.69
C VAL A 272 -3.89 26.91 19.61
N ILE A 273 -4.93 26.50 18.86
CA ILE A 273 -4.81 25.61 17.70
C ILE A 273 -3.83 26.22 16.70
N SER A 274 -4.07 27.45 16.25
CA SER A 274 -3.25 28.14 15.24
C SER A 274 -1.79 28.28 15.68
N LYS A 275 -1.54 28.61 16.95
CA LYS A 275 -0.19 28.71 17.52
C LYS A 275 0.58 27.39 17.42
N ILE A 276 -0.04 26.29 17.86
CA ILE A 276 0.59 24.96 17.89
C ILE A 276 0.78 24.42 16.47
N GLU A 277 -0.22 24.59 15.59
CA GLU A 277 -0.15 24.13 14.21
C GLU A 277 0.87 24.93 13.37
N LEU A 278 0.99 26.24 13.60
CA LEU A 278 2.01 27.07 12.95
C LEU A 278 3.42 26.77 13.45
N GLN A 279 3.60 26.49 14.74
CA GLN A 279 4.89 26.05 15.29
C GLN A 279 5.33 24.71 14.68
N ALA A 280 4.43 23.74 14.57
CA ALA A 280 4.69 22.47 13.91
C ALA A 280 5.07 22.66 12.42
N HIS A 281 4.34 23.54 11.72
CA HIS A 281 4.61 23.87 10.33
C HIS A 281 6.00 24.50 10.12
N GLN A 282 6.42 25.41 10.99
CA GLN A 282 7.76 26.00 10.98
C GLN A 282 8.87 24.95 11.19
N GLN A 283 8.57 23.86 11.88
CA GLN A 283 9.46 22.71 12.06
C GLN A 283 9.32 21.62 10.96
N GLY A 284 8.48 21.84 9.93
CA GLY A 284 8.34 20.92 8.79
C GLY A 284 7.37 19.74 8.98
N TYR A 285 6.52 19.77 10.02
CA TYR A 285 5.54 18.73 10.31
C TYR A 285 4.16 19.27 10.70
N GLY A 286 3.25 18.35 11.05
CA GLY A 286 1.93 18.69 11.54
C GLY A 286 0.89 19.01 10.46
N PRO A 287 -0.28 19.53 10.86
CA PRO A 287 -1.48 19.55 10.02
C PRO A 287 -1.42 20.51 8.83
N LEU A 288 -0.69 21.63 8.95
CA LEU A 288 -0.56 22.65 7.90
C LEU A 288 0.51 22.30 6.84
N MET A 289 1.24 21.20 7.01
CA MET A 289 2.18 20.72 5.99
C MET A 289 1.45 20.07 4.81
N SER A 290 1.99 20.26 3.61
CA SER A 290 1.46 19.63 2.41
C SER A 290 1.53 18.09 2.51
N CYS A 291 0.38 17.43 2.34
CA CYS A 291 0.31 15.97 2.31
C CYS A 291 1.05 15.45 1.07
N THR A 292 2.32 15.07 1.22
CA THR A 292 3.08 14.34 0.18
C THR A 292 2.78 12.84 0.18
N THR A 293 1.83 12.37 0.99
CA THR A 293 1.53 10.93 1.16
C THR A 293 0.80 10.41 -0.06
N ILE A 294 1.43 9.47 -0.77
CA ILE A 294 0.86 8.81 -1.94
C ILE A 294 0.62 7.36 -1.57
N HIS A 295 -0.54 6.85 -1.98
CA HIS A 295 -0.93 5.45 -1.83
C HIS A 295 -1.47 4.95 -3.17
N ASN A 296 -1.13 3.70 -3.51
CA ASN A 296 -1.66 3.03 -4.70
C ASN A 296 -3.21 3.02 -4.67
N ILE A 297 -3.86 3.21 -5.81
CA ILE A 297 -5.33 3.27 -5.92
C ILE A 297 -6.05 1.98 -5.47
N SER A 298 -5.33 0.86 -5.44
CA SER A 298 -5.81 -0.43 -4.89
C SER A 298 -5.86 -0.45 -3.36
N SER A 299 -5.25 0.53 -2.68
CA SER A 299 -5.35 0.65 -1.23
C SER A 299 -6.75 1.11 -0.80
N VAL A 300 -7.21 0.61 0.34
CA VAL A 300 -8.52 0.94 0.93
C VAL A 300 -8.55 2.37 1.52
N LYS A 301 -7.43 3.09 1.47
CA LYS A 301 -7.29 4.43 2.08
C LYS A 301 -7.94 5.50 1.20
N VAL A 302 -9.10 5.97 1.64
CA VAL A 302 -9.83 7.08 0.99
C VAL A 302 -9.30 8.45 1.44
N ASN A 303 -8.70 8.57 2.64
CA ASN A 303 -8.33 9.86 3.22
C ASN A 303 -6.85 9.93 3.63
N CYS A 304 -6.22 11.10 3.45
CA CYS A 304 -4.88 11.39 3.96
C CYS A 304 -4.92 11.66 5.48
N GLY A 305 -3.84 11.32 6.19
CA GLY A 305 -3.67 11.61 7.62
C GLY A 305 -3.35 13.06 7.97
N HIS A 306 -3.25 13.97 7.00
CA HIS A 306 -3.06 15.41 7.24
C HIS A 306 -4.43 16.13 7.31
N LYS A 307 -4.46 17.39 7.78
CA LYS A 307 -5.70 18.13 8.08
C LYS A 307 -6.00 19.11 6.94
N ALA A 308 -7.25 19.14 6.52
CA ALA A 308 -7.89 20.37 6.02
C ALA A 308 -9.14 20.56 6.86
N ASP A 309 -9.29 21.74 7.49
CA ASP A 309 -10.48 22.16 8.24
C ASP A 309 -11.03 21.11 9.24
N MET A 310 -10.14 20.61 10.12
CA MET A 310 -10.41 19.56 11.14
C MET A 310 -10.82 18.18 10.60
N LEU A 311 -11.11 18.06 9.31
CA LEU A 311 -11.62 16.85 8.67
C LEU A 311 -10.51 16.04 8.01
N MET A 312 -10.80 14.75 7.81
CA MET A 312 -9.95 13.84 7.05
C MET A 312 -10.06 14.20 5.55
N THR A 313 -9.01 14.81 4.99
CA THR A 313 -8.99 15.20 3.58
C THR A 313 -9.06 13.96 2.68
N GLU A 314 -10.05 13.88 1.80
CA GLU A 314 -10.13 12.82 0.79
C GLU A 314 -8.88 12.87 -0.09
N MET A 315 -8.25 11.71 -0.31
CA MET A 315 -7.09 11.59 -1.18
C MET A 315 -7.52 11.94 -2.59
N VAL A 316 -6.95 13.03 -3.12
CA VAL A 316 -7.21 13.45 -4.49
C VAL A 316 -6.78 12.32 -5.41
N ARG A 317 -7.68 11.98 -6.34
CA ARG A 317 -7.44 10.90 -7.26
C ARG A 317 -6.41 11.23 -8.30
N LEU A 318 -5.93 10.13 -8.85
CA LEU A 318 -4.71 10.04 -9.55
C LEU A 318 -5.04 9.26 -10.87
N PRO A 319 -4.85 9.81 -12.09
CA PRO A 319 -4.89 9.11 -13.39
C PRO A 319 -3.60 9.35 -14.24
N CYS A 320 -2.87 8.30 -14.63
CA CYS A 320 -1.54 8.39 -15.25
C CYS A 320 -1.60 8.16 -16.78
N SER A 321 -0.64 8.69 -17.54
CA SER A 321 -0.52 8.46 -18.99
C SER A 321 -0.08 7.04 -19.38
N SER A 322 0.48 6.26 -18.45
CA SER A 322 0.96 4.90 -18.68
C SER A 322 -0.20 3.93 -18.94
N ARG A 323 -0.04 3.08 -19.97
CA ARG A 323 -1.09 2.16 -20.46
C ARG A 323 -0.57 0.74 -20.57
N PHE A 324 -1.32 -0.19 -19.99
CA PHE A 324 -1.06 -1.62 -20.04
C PHE A 324 -2.09 -2.31 -20.94
N THR A 325 -1.60 -3.06 -21.92
CA THR A 325 -2.40 -3.97 -22.74
C THR A 325 -1.94 -5.39 -22.47
N VAL A 326 -2.84 -6.24 -21.98
CA VAL A 326 -2.57 -7.65 -21.68
C VAL A 326 -3.23 -8.51 -22.74
N VAL A 327 -2.43 -9.26 -23.48
CA VAL A 327 -2.88 -10.20 -24.51
C VAL A 327 -2.69 -11.62 -23.98
N ARG A 328 -3.80 -12.35 -23.86
CA ARG A 328 -3.83 -13.74 -23.38
C ARG A 328 -4.65 -14.62 -24.33
N PRO A 329 -4.34 -15.93 -24.45
CA PRO A 329 -5.15 -16.86 -25.24
C PRO A 329 -6.63 -16.82 -24.84
N GLU A 330 -7.51 -17.17 -25.79
CA GLU A 330 -8.91 -17.45 -25.48
C GLU A 330 -9.07 -18.80 -24.78
N ASP A 331 -10.20 -18.97 -24.10
CA ASP A 331 -10.53 -20.20 -23.38
C ASP A 331 -10.55 -21.40 -24.33
N GLY A 332 -9.74 -22.42 -24.00
CA GLY A 332 -9.44 -23.58 -24.85
C GLY A 332 -8.03 -23.57 -25.46
N TYR A 333 -7.43 -22.40 -25.72
CA TYR A 333 -6.11 -22.28 -26.36
C TYR A 333 -4.93 -22.21 -25.36
N TRP A 334 -5.21 -22.23 -24.05
CA TRP A 334 -4.23 -22.17 -22.97
C TRP A 334 -3.14 -23.25 -23.06
N GLU A 335 -3.52 -24.48 -23.40
CA GLU A 335 -2.59 -25.61 -23.57
C GLU A 335 -1.73 -25.51 -24.83
N GLU A 336 -2.21 -24.82 -25.86
CA GLU A 336 -1.50 -24.62 -27.11
C GLU A 336 -0.49 -23.48 -27.02
N CYS A 337 -0.85 -22.41 -26.31
CA CYS A 337 -0.03 -21.22 -26.13
C CYS A 337 -0.01 -20.79 -24.64
N PRO A 338 0.84 -21.40 -23.79
CA PRO A 338 0.92 -21.07 -22.36
C PRO A 338 1.72 -19.78 -22.12
N LYS A 339 1.37 -18.71 -22.83
CA LYS A 339 2.04 -17.41 -22.80
C LYS A 339 1.05 -16.26 -22.58
N ILE A 340 1.52 -15.16 -22.01
CA ILE A 340 0.84 -13.87 -21.97
C ILE A 340 1.81 -12.81 -22.50
N LEU A 341 1.31 -11.92 -23.35
CA LEU A 341 2.04 -10.73 -23.79
C LEU A 341 1.49 -9.51 -23.04
N LEU A 342 2.31 -8.93 -22.17
CA LEU A 342 2.07 -7.62 -21.57
C LEU A 342 2.72 -6.55 -22.45
N ILE A 343 2.02 -5.46 -22.73
CA ILE A 343 2.53 -4.33 -23.53
C ILE A 343 2.35 -3.03 -22.75
N CYS A 344 3.45 -2.32 -22.53
CA CYS A 344 3.55 -1.10 -21.73
C CYS A 344 3.83 0.10 -22.64
N HIS A 345 3.10 1.20 -22.43
CA HIS A 345 3.20 2.42 -23.25
C HIS A 345 3.21 3.66 -22.36
N SER A 346 3.91 4.71 -22.80
CA SER A 346 3.99 6.04 -22.17
C SER A 346 4.69 6.06 -20.81
N PRO A 347 5.26 7.19 -20.38
CA PRO A 347 5.92 7.28 -19.09
C PRO A 347 4.88 7.30 -17.98
N HIS A 348 5.29 6.83 -16.81
CA HIS A 348 4.59 7.08 -15.56
C HIS A 348 4.77 8.55 -15.16
N THR A 349 3.73 9.14 -14.55
CA THR A 349 3.63 10.57 -14.22
C THR A 349 3.61 10.84 -12.72
N HIS A 350 3.99 9.85 -11.93
CA HIS A 350 3.90 9.79 -10.48
C HIS A 350 5.19 9.16 -9.91
N PRO A 351 5.43 9.26 -8.59
CA PRO A 351 6.47 8.47 -7.91
C PRO A 351 6.20 6.96 -7.99
N ILE A 352 7.24 6.13 -7.87
CA ILE A 352 7.13 4.66 -7.87
C ILE A 352 6.22 4.25 -6.70
N PRO A 353 5.10 3.53 -6.93
CA PRO A 353 4.17 3.15 -5.89
C PRO A 353 4.70 1.99 -5.05
N LEU A 354 4.38 1.98 -3.75
CA LEU A 354 4.59 0.81 -2.89
C LEU A 354 3.78 -0.39 -3.43
N PRO A 355 4.36 -1.60 -3.50
CA PRO A 355 3.68 -2.78 -4.02
C PRO A 355 2.65 -3.26 -2.99
N THR A 356 1.37 -3.30 -3.38
CA THR A 356 0.27 -3.76 -2.51
C THR A 356 0.09 -5.27 -2.53
N THR A 357 0.30 -5.92 -3.68
CA THR A 357 0.22 -7.37 -3.82
C THR A 357 1.54 -8.04 -3.46
N THR A 358 1.51 -9.09 -2.65
CA THR A 358 2.69 -9.96 -2.42
C THR A 358 2.88 -10.93 -3.59
N PRO A 359 4.08 -11.00 -4.21
CA PRO A 359 4.40 -11.98 -5.25
C PRO A 359 4.10 -13.43 -4.84
N VAL A 360 3.75 -14.27 -5.81
CA VAL A 360 3.34 -15.66 -5.55
C VAL A 360 4.42 -16.49 -4.85
N GLN A 361 5.68 -16.37 -5.27
CA GLN A 361 6.80 -17.09 -4.65
C GLN A 361 6.96 -16.68 -3.18
N ILE A 362 6.96 -15.37 -2.89
CA ILE A 362 7.07 -14.86 -1.50
C ILE A 362 5.85 -15.28 -0.67
N LYS A 363 4.65 -15.30 -1.26
CA LYS A 363 3.45 -15.82 -0.61
C LYS A 363 3.55 -17.32 -0.32
N ALA A 364 4.22 -18.10 -1.18
CA ALA A 364 4.48 -19.53 -0.96
C ALA A 364 5.49 -19.74 0.19
N GLU A 365 6.57 -18.96 0.25
CA GLU A 365 7.52 -18.98 1.39
C GLU A 365 6.83 -18.64 2.71
N ILE A 366 6.02 -17.57 2.75
CA ILE A 366 5.25 -17.21 3.95
C ILE A 366 4.25 -18.31 4.35
N LYS A 367 3.61 -18.98 3.39
CA LYS A 367 2.75 -20.14 3.66
C LYS A 367 3.53 -21.33 4.23
N ALA A 368 4.68 -21.67 3.65
CA ALA A 368 5.55 -22.73 4.15
C ALA A 368 6.01 -22.44 5.59
N LEU A 369 6.38 -21.19 5.87
CA LEU A 369 6.68 -20.72 7.22
C LEU A 369 5.49 -20.87 8.18
N ILE A 370 4.29 -20.43 7.80
CA ILE A 370 3.08 -20.58 8.62
C ILE A 370 2.80 -22.06 8.92
N CYS A 371 2.91 -22.94 7.92
CA CYS A 371 2.70 -24.37 8.10
C CYS A 371 3.77 -25.02 9.01
N SER A 372 5.02 -24.55 8.98
CA SER A 372 6.10 -25.06 9.85
C SER A 372 5.87 -24.82 11.36
N LEU A 373 4.91 -23.97 11.71
CA LEU A 373 4.56 -23.65 13.10
C LEU A 373 3.52 -24.60 13.71
N GLU A 374 3.03 -25.59 12.95
CA GLU A 374 2.06 -26.65 13.31
C GLU A 374 1.29 -26.44 14.63
N HIS A 375 1.90 -26.77 15.78
CA HIS A 375 1.27 -26.72 17.10
C HIS A 375 0.83 -25.32 17.58
N GLU A 376 1.49 -24.25 17.12
CA GLU A 376 1.17 -22.87 17.48
C GLU A 376 0.21 -22.19 16.49
N LEU A 377 -0.11 -22.85 15.36
CA LEU A 377 -0.91 -22.27 14.28
C LEU A 377 -2.31 -21.83 14.74
N ALA A 378 -2.90 -22.56 15.69
CA ALA A 378 -4.24 -22.32 16.25
C ALA A 378 -4.44 -20.89 16.82
N ASP A 379 -3.45 -20.41 17.59
CA ASP A 379 -3.47 -19.11 18.27
C ASP A 379 -2.57 -18.07 17.57
N MET A 380 -2.12 -18.37 16.36
CA MET A 380 -1.16 -17.54 15.63
C MET A 380 -1.77 -16.20 15.24
N THR A 381 -1.23 -15.11 15.78
CA THR A 381 -1.56 -13.75 15.38
C THR A 381 -0.47 -13.17 14.49
N PRO A 382 -0.74 -12.14 13.64
CA PRO A 382 0.30 -11.51 12.82
C PRO A 382 1.48 -10.97 13.64
N TRP A 383 1.19 -10.42 14.83
CA TRP A 383 2.20 -9.94 15.76
C TRP A 383 3.03 -11.07 16.38
N HIS A 384 2.42 -12.22 16.65
CA HIS A 384 3.16 -13.39 17.13
C HIS A 384 4.05 -13.96 16.01
N PHE A 385 3.48 -14.17 14.82
CA PHE A 385 4.18 -14.66 13.64
C PHE A 385 5.43 -13.83 13.31
N CYS A 386 5.29 -12.50 13.20
CA CYS A 386 6.42 -11.60 12.91
C CYS A 386 7.51 -11.56 13.99
N ARG A 387 7.25 -12.11 15.19
CA ARG A 387 8.18 -12.16 16.32
C ARG A 387 8.60 -13.59 16.69
N HIS A 388 8.08 -14.60 16.00
CA HIS A 388 8.33 -16.00 16.32
C HIS A 388 9.78 -16.38 15.96
N PRO A 389 10.56 -17.03 16.84
CA PRO A 389 11.98 -17.29 16.61
C PRO A 389 12.29 -18.03 15.29
N ALA A 390 11.49 -19.03 14.93
CA ALA A 390 11.68 -19.75 13.66
C ALA A 390 11.46 -18.85 12.43
N VAL A 391 10.50 -17.91 12.50
CA VAL A 391 10.26 -16.95 11.41
C VAL A 391 11.41 -15.96 11.30
N ILE A 392 11.89 -15.42 12.44
CA ILE A 392 13.04 -14.52 12.46
C ILE A 392 14.29 -15.21 11.88
N ASN A 393 14.54 -16.47 12.24
CA ASN A 393 15.68 -17.24 11.73
C ASN A 393 15.56 -17.47 10.21
N GLN A 394 14.40 -17.89 9.70
CA GLN A 394 14.21 -18.06 8.26
C GLN A 394 14.36 -16.74 7.48
N VAL A 395 13.85 -15.64 8.03
CA VAL A 395 14.00 -14.31 7.40
C VAL A 395 15.47 -13.87 7.40
N LYS A 396 16.27 -14.22 8.42
CA LYS A 396 17.73 -13.99 8.44
C LYS A 396 18.45 -14.80 7.36
N GLU A 397 18.07 -16.07 7.14
CA GLU A 397 18.62 -16.89 6.06
C GLU A 397 18.26 -16.36 4.67
N LEU A 398 17.04 -15.83 4.49
CA LEU A 398 16.55 -15.26 3.24
C LEU A 398 17.04 -13.83 2.97
N CYS A 399 17.49 -13.10 3.99
CA CYS A 399 17.96 -11.71 3.90
C CYS A 399 19.30 -11.50 4.67
N PRO A 400 20.37 -12.23 4.31
CA PRO A 400 21.64 -12.21 5.07
C PRO A 400 22.40 -10.88 5.00
N ALA A 401 22.05 -9.99 4.08
CA ALA A 401 22.63 -8.65 3.93
C ALA A 401 22.09 -7.61 4.94
N VAL A 402 21.11 -7.98 5.77
CA VAL A 402 20.47 -7.11 6.76
C VAL A 402 20.73 -7.66 8.15
N GLU A 403 21.16 -6.82 9.08
CA GLU A 403 21.56 -7.22 10.44
C GLU A 403 20.38 -7.72 11.29
N GLU A 404 19.26 -7.00 11.27
CA GLU A 404 18.01 -7.34 11.97
C GLU A 404 16.82 -7.40 11.00
N PRO A 405 16.73 -8.40 10.12
CA PRO A 405 15.70 -8.46 9.11
C PRO A 405 14.37 -8.90 9.71
N THR A 406 13.34 -8.17 9.34
CA THR A 406 11.93 -8.45 9.65
C THR A 406 11.21 -8.94 8.39
N VAL A 407 10.02 -9.53 8.55
CA VAL A 407 9.19 -10.04 7.44
C VAL A 407 8.95 -9.02 6.30
N VAL A 408 9.00 -7.71 6.61
CA VAL A 408 8.89 -6.62 5.62
C VAL A 408 10.04 -6.59 4.60
N HIS A 409 11.23 -7.08 4.98
CA HIS A 409 12.41 -7.12 4.12
C HIS A 409 12.30 -8.15 3.00
N LEU A 410 11.47 -9.19 3.19
CA LEU A 410 11.10 -10.12 2.11
C LEU A 410 10.31 -9.38 1.02
N HIS A 411 9.32 -8.58 1.43
CA HIS A 411 8.52 -7.77 0.52
C HIS A 411 7.76 -6.62 1.23
N PRO A 412 7.73 -5.38 0.67
CA PRO A 412 7.08 -4.24 1.33
C PRO A 412 5.57 -4.42 1.62
N SER A 413 4.83 -5.23 0.84
CA SER A 413 3.42 -5.51 1.12
C SER A 413 3.16 -6.19 2.47
N LEU A 414 4.19 -6.83 3.05
CA LEU A 414 4.14 -7.53 4.33
C LEU A 414 4.25 -6.57 5.53
N ALA A 415 4.49 -5.28 5.30
CA ALA A 415 4.25 -4.23 6.31
C ALA A 415 2.77 -4.12 6.69
N ASN A 416 1.84 -4.61 5.85
CA ASN A 416 0.44 -4.71 6.19
C ASN A 416 0.14 -6.00 6.97
N LEU A 417 -0.03 -5.90 8.29
CA LEU A 417 -0.39 -7.03 9.15
C LEU A 417 -1.72 -7.70 8.76
N ASP A 418 -2.64 -7.00 8.09
CA ASP A 418 -3.89 -7.62 7.61
C ASP A 418 -3.65 -8.62 6.46
N HIS A 419 -2.58 -8.44 5.66
CA HIS A 419 -2.18 -9.42 4.65
C HIS A 419 -1.64 -10.68 5.32
N ILE A 420 -0.81 -10.53 6.35
CA ILE A 420 -0.28 -11.63 7.15
C ILE A 420 -1.44 -12.35 7.88
N ALA A 421 -2.39 -11.61 8.45
CA ALA A 421 -3.60 -12.15 9.07
C ALA A 421 -4.42 -12.99 8.08
N SER A 422 -4.58 -12.49 6.85
CA SER A 422 -5.26 -13.22 5.78
C SER A 422 -4.54 -14.52 5.42
N TYR A 423 -3.20 -14.53 5.35
CA TYR A 423 -2.45 -15.75 5.06
C TYR A 423 -2.57 -16.76 6.21
N ILE A 424 -2.36 -16.33 7.45
CA ILE A 424 -2.53 -17.18 8.64
C ILE A 424 -3.95 -17.77 8.66
N HIS A 425 -4.99 -16.94 8.51
CA HIS A 425 -6.38 -17.41 8.54
C HIS A 425 -6.70 -18.44 7.44
N ASN A 426 -6.12 -18.28 6.25
CA ASN A 426 -6.29 -19.27 5.16
C ASN A 426 -5.64 -20.61 5.52
N GLU A 427 -4.41 -20.62 6.05
CA GLU A 427 -3.75 -21.88 6.42
C GLU A 427 -4.36 -22.52 7.68
N VAL A 428 -4.73 -21.72 8.69
CA VAL A 428 -5.53 -22.18 9.86
C VAL A 428 -6.80 -22.87 9.41
N LYS A 429 -7.51 -22.33 8.42
CA LYS A 429 -8.75 -22.94 7.89
C LYS A 429 -8.50 -24.23 7.09
N VAL A 430 -7.31 -24.42 6.54
CA VAL A 430 -6.90 -25.66 5.85
C VAL A 430 -6.48 -26.73 6.85
N ALA A 431 -5.66 -26.37 7.84
CA ALA A 431 -5.18 -27.29 8.88
C ALA A 431 -6.27 -27.67 9.89
N LEU A 432 -7.12 -26.71 10.26
CA LEU A 432 -8.19 -26.85 11.25
C LEU A 432 -9.55 -26.50 10.61
N PRO A 433 -10.09 -27.35 9.72
CA PRO A 433 -11.33 -27.08 8.99
C PRO A 433 -12.57 -26.96 9.89
N HIS A 434 -12.52 -27.55 11.09
CA HIS A 434 -13.55 -27.46 12.14
C HIS A 434 -13.31 -26.28 13.11
N GLY A 435 -12.22 -25.52 12.92
CA GLY A 435 -11.79 -24.42 13.77
C GLY A 435 -11.18 -24.84 15.10
N THR A 436 -10.74 -23.85 15.88
CA THR A 436 -10.14 -24.00 17.22
C THR A 436 -11.17 -23.98 18.37
N GLY A 437 -12.46 -23.91 18.04
CA GLY A 437 -13.55 -23.90 19.01
C GLY A 437 -13.98 -25.30 19.46
N TRP A 438 -15.03 -25.33 20.30
CA TRP A 438 -15.59 -26.55 20.89
C TRP A 438 -15.90 -27.68 19.89
N ASP A 439 -16.24 -27.35 18.64
CA ASP A 439 -16.56 -28.33 17.61
C ASP A 439 -15.32 -28.97 16.95
N GLY A 440 -14.15 -28.33 17.00
CA GLY A 440 -12.87 -28.95 16.65
C GLY A 440 -12.43 -29.94 17.73
N THR A 441 -12.46 -29.53 19.00
CA THR A 441 -12.12 -30.39 20.15
C THR A 441 -13.03 -31.61 20.35
N LYS A 442 -14.16 -31.74 19.63
CA LYS A 442 -14.99 -32.96 19.66
C LYS A 442 -14.48 -34.06 18.73
N LEU A 443 -13.63 -33.73 17.76
CA LEU A 443 -13.13 -34.66 16.75
C LEU A 443 -11.74 -35.21 17.11
N ASP A 444 -10.88 -34.42 17.76
CA ASP A 444 -9.55 -34.89 18.22
C ASP A 444 -9.60 -35.90 19.39
N TRP A 445 -10.79 -36.21 19.90
CA TRP A 445 -11.03 -37.17 21.01
C TRP A 445 -11.79 -38.44 20.56
N LEU A 446 -11.90 -38.68 19.24
CA LEU A 446 -12.49 -39.87 18.62
C LEU A 446 -11.49 -40.57 17.69
#